data_AF-W4Q0T0-F1
#
_entry.id   AF-W4Q0T0-F1
#
_cell.length_a   1.000
_cell.length_b   1.000
_cell.length_c   1.000
_cell.angle_alpha   90.00
_cell.angle_beta   90.00
_cell.angle_gamma   90.00
#
_symmetry.space_group_name_H-M   'P 1'
#
loop_
_entity.id
_entity.type
_entity.pdbx_description
1 polymer ?
#
loop_
_entity_poly.entity_id
_entity_poly.type
_entity_poly.pdbx_seq_one_letter_code
_entity_poly.pdbx_strand_id
1 'polypeptide(L)'
;MNEGNVDLLQIRRELSIKGKNGIGFILAAAAIWTIITIIFALPIETHAKNILMLFTTGLLFPLAVVTSKLLKADWRFENNPLANLATHLNVAQIMYFPILFWAIAYSPNEAVLFFAIIVGAHFFPYGWFYHTKAFYFMAPVISALMILIWSFVQPEQLWLIPLSMVLLLLLLALWLYNDYKRKVKL
;
A
#
# COMPACT_ATOMS: atom_id res chain seq x y z
N MET A 1 32.39 -24.77 10.38
CA MET A 1 31.49 -23.71 9.86
C MET A 1 30.61 -24.38 8.84
N ASN A 2 29.35 -24.69 9.17
CA ASN A 2 28.43 -25.35 8.25
C ASN A 2 27.73 -24.28 7.40
N GLU A 3 28.11 -24.21 6.14
CA GLU A 3 27.27 -23.65 5.07
C GLU A 3 25.98 -24.48 4.98
N GLY A 4 24.81 -23.83 4.86
CA GLY A 4 23.63 -24.53 4.33
C GLY A 4 22.27 -24.35 5.00
N ASN A 5 22.10 -23.48 5.99
CA ASN A 5 20.75 -23.06 6.39
C ASN A 5 20.75 -21.59 6.77
N VAL A 6 20.59 -20.72 5.76
CA VAL A 6 20.22 -19.33 6.05
C VAL A 6 18.80 -19.38 6.62
N ASP A 7 18.66 -19.04 7.89
CA ASP A 7 17.35 -19.02 8.54
C ASP A 7 16.47 -17.99 7.83
N LEU A 8 15.38 -18.45 7.21
CA LEU A 8 14.40 -17.64 6.52
C LEU A 8 13.84 -16.52 7.42
N LEU A 9 13.72 -16.78 8.73
CA LEU A 9 13.30 -15.76 9.69
C LEU A 9 14.34 -14.65 9.80
N GLN A 10 15.63 -15.01 9.86
CA GLN A 10 16.73 -14.05 9.88
C GLN A 10 16.75 -13.21 8.58
N ILE A 11 16.64 -13.84 7.41
CA ILE A 11 16.60 -13.14 6.11
C ILE A 11 15.50 -12.07 6.09
N ARG A 12 14.28 -12.45 6.52
CA ARG A 12 13.12 -11.55 6.53
C ARG A 12 13.28 -10.45 7.58
N ARG A 13 13.87 -10.75 8.73
CA ARG A 13 14.13 -9.77 9.79
C ARG A 13 15.16 -8.74 9.35
N GLU A 14 16.26 -9.16 8.73
CA GLU A 14 17.27 -8.25 8.18
C GLU A 14 16.70 -7.37 7.07
N LEU A 15 15.91 -7.97 6.16
CA LEU A 15 15.18 -7.24 5.12
C LEU A 15 14.28 -6.16 5.72
N SER A 16 13.51 -6.53 6.74
CA SER A 16 12.63 -5.63 7.49
C SER A 16 13.36 -4.45 8.13
N ILE A 17 14.51 -4.69 8.74
CA ILE A 17 15.32 -3.63 9.36
C ILE A 17 15.91 -2.70 8.28
N LYS A 18 16.53 -3.26 7.24
CA LYS A 18 17.18 -2.50 6.16
C LYS A 18 16.16 -1.66 5.37
N GLY A 19 15.01 -2.24 5.05
CA GLY A 19 13.92 -1.56 4.34
C GLY A 19 13.00 -0.73 5.23
N LYS A 20 13.26 -0.67 6.55
CA LYS A 20 12.42 -0.01 7.54
C LYS A 20 10.94 -0.40 7.38
N ASN A 21 10.67 -1.69 7.26
CA ASN A 21 9.33 -2.25 7.06
C ASN A 21 8.58 -1.72 5.81
N GLY A 22 9.27 -1.12 4.84
CA GLY A 22 8.64 -0.54 3.65
C GLY A 22 7.93 0.79 3.91
N ILE A 23 8.22 1.50 5.01
CA ILE A 23 7.58 2.78 5.35
C ILE A 23 7.66 3.80 4.21
N GLY A 24 8.76 3.83 3.45
CA GLY A 24 8.89 4.72 2.28
C GLY A 24 7.76 4.51 1.26
N PHE A 25 7.47 3.26 0.91
CA PHE A 25 6.36 2.93 0.02
C PHE A 25 4.99 3.31 0.60
N ILE A 26 4.78 3.13 1.91
CA ILE A 26 3.51 3.50 2.56
C ILE A 26 3.31 5.01 2.60
N LEU A 27 4.37 5.80 2.84
CA LEU A 27 4.29 7.26 2.79
C LEU A 27 4.09 7.78 1.37
N ALA A 28 4.75 7.16 0.38
CA ALA A 28 4.49 7.45 -1.03
C ALA A 28 3.04 7.15 -1.40
N ALA A 29 2.51 6.00 -0.98
CA ALA A 29 1.10 5.67 -1.17
C ALA A 29 0.18 6.71 -0.50
N ALA A 30 0.46 7.12 0.74
CA ALA A 30 -0.34 8.16 1.41
C ALA A 30 -0.36 9.49 0.64
N ALA A 31 0.77 9.88 0.03
CA ALA A 31 0.84 11.05 -0.84
C ALA A 31 -0.02 10.88 -2.12
N ILE A 32 0.07 9.72 -2.79
CA ILE A 32 -0.78 9.42 -3.96
C ILE A 32 -2.26 9.44 -3.58
N TRP A 33 -2.64 8.80 -2.48
CA TRP A 33 -4.02 8.79 -2.00
C TRP A 33 -4.52 10.18 -1.61
N THR A 34 -3.64 11.07 -1.13
CA THR A 34 -3.98 12.48 -0.91
C THR A 34 -4.30 13.20 -2.21
N ILE A 35 -3.53 12.96 -3.28
CA ILE A 35 -3.83 13.48 -4.62
C ILE A 35 -5.16 12.93 -5.13
N ILE A 36 -5.44 11.65 -4.92
CA ILE A 36 -6.73 11.02 -5.27
C ILE A 36 -7.87 11.67 -4.48
N THR A 37 -7.72 11.94 -3.18
CA THR A 37 -8.71 12.69 -2.40
C THR A 37 -9.02 14.05 -3.01
N ILE A 38 -7.99 14.81 -3.41
CA ILE A 38 -8.16 16.10 -4.07
C ILE A 38 -8.95 15.94 -5.37
N ILE A 39 -8.58 14.96 -6.22
CA ILE A 39 -9.29 14.67 -7.48
C ILE A 39 -10.78 14.37 -7.22
N PHE A 40 -11.09 13.54 -6.23
CA PHE A 40 -12.47 13.17 -5.93
C PHE A 40 -13.29 14.30 -5.32
N ALA A 41 -12.64 15.30 -4.72
CA ALA A 41 -13.28 16.52 -4.23
C ALA A 41 -13.56 17.55 -5.33
N LEU A 42 -12.97 17.42 -6.53
CA LEU A 42 -13.22 18.32 -7.65
C LEU A 42 -14.65 18.16 -8.21
N PRO A 43 -15.28 19.24 -8.70
CA PRO A 43 -16.60 19.20 -9.33
C PRO A 43 -16.51 18.75 -10.79
N ILE A 44 -15.93 17.58 -11.04
CA ILE A 44 -15.80 16.95 -12.36
C ILE A 44 -16.52 15.59 -12.39
N GLU A 45 -16.76 15.06 -13.58
CA GLU A 45 -17.44 13.77 -13.78
C GLU A 45 -16.69 12.59 -13.13
N THR A 46 -17.42 11.63 -12.55
CA THR A 46 -16.85 10.44 -11.90
C THR A 46 -15.92 9.63 -12.83
N HIS A 47 -16.25 9.49 -14.11
CA HIS A 47 -15.35 8.81 -15.05
C HIS A 47 -14.00 9.51 -15.18
N ALA A 48 -13.97 10.85 -15.26
CA ALA A 48 -12.73 11.61 -15.28
C ALA A 48 -11.94 11.45 -13.97
N LYS A 49 -12.62 11.43 -12.81
CA LYS A 49 -11.99 11.16 -11.51
C LYS A 49 -11.29 9.79 -11.49
N ASN A 50 -11.96 8.75 -12.00
CA ASN A 50 -11.41 7.40 -12.07
C ASN A 50 -10.19 7.29 -13.01
N ILE A 51 -10.22 7.96 -14.15
CA ILE A 51 -9.07 8.01 -15.08
C ILE A 51 -7.89 8.71 -14.43
N LEU A 52 -8.12 9.89 -13.81
CA LEU A 52 -7.07 10.64 -13.11
C LEU A 52 -6.50 9.84 -11.92
N MET A 53 -7.35 9.13 -11.17
CA MET A 53 -6.92 8.22 -10.12
C MET A 53 -5.93 7.19 -10.64
N LEU A 54 -6.27 6.45 -11.71
CA LEU A 54 -5.35 5.49 -12.31
C LEU A 54 -4.06 6.14 -12.79
N PHE A 55 -4.13 7.29 -13.46
CA PHE A 55 -2.96 8.00 -13.93
C PHE A 55 -1.98 8.36 -12.80
N THR A 56 -2.51 8.82 -11.65
CA THR A 56 -1.67 9.21 -10.50
C THR A 56 -0.90 8.04 -9.90
N THR A 57 -1.38 6.79 -10.04
CA THR A 57 -0.69 5.60 -9.53
C THR A 57 0.67 5.37 -10.20
N GLY A 58 0.86 5.86 -11.44
CA GLY A 58 2.14 5.79 -12.14
C GLY A 58 3.27 6.54 -11.42
N LEU A 59 2.93 7.51 -10.58
CA LEU A 59 3.88 8.28 -9.77
C LEU A 59 4.32 7.53 -8.51
N LEU A 60 3.64 6.45 -8.12
CA LEU A 60 3.87 5.75 -6.85
C LEU A 60 5.33 5.27 -6.71
N PHE A 61 5.86 4.60 -7.74
CA PHE A 61 7.21 4.04 -7.68
C PHE A 61 8.30 5.14 -7.59
N PRO A 62 8.30 6.18 -8.44
CA PRO A 62 9.20 7.33 -8.26
C PRO A 62 9.13 7.95 -6.85
N LEU A 63 7.93 8.18 -6.32
CA LEU A 63 7.77 8.72 -4.96
C LEU A 63 8.29 7.75 -3.89
N ALA A 64 8.07 6.44 -4.05
CA ALA A 64 8.56 5.42 -3.13
C ALA A 64 10.10 5.38 -3.08
N VAL A 65 10.76 5.56 -4.22
CA VAL A 65 12.24 5.67 -4.27
C VAL A 65 12.73 6.93 -3.56
N VAL A 66 12.09 8.09 -3.81
CA VAL A 66 12.47 9.36 -3.15
C VAL A 66 12.29 9.28 -1.64
N THR A 67 11.10 8.85 -1.19
CA THR A 67 10.79 8.71 0.24
C THR A 67 11.68 7.69 0.94
N SER A 68 11.98 6.55 0.29
CA SER A 68 12.90 5.56 0.84
C SER A 68 14.33 6.11 0.98
N LYS A 69 14.81 6.89 0.01
CA LYS A 69 16.11 7.58 0.10
C LYS A 69 16.14 8.59 1.25
N LEU A 70 15.10 9.43 1.38
CA LEU A 70 14.98 10.39 2.48
C LEU A 70 14.99 9.69 3.85
N LEU A 71 14.32 8.54 3.94
CA LEU A 71 14.29 7.73 5.14
C LEU A 71 15.56 6.89 5.33
N LYS A 72 16.53 6.88 4.41
CA LYS A 72 17.68 5.95 4.44
C LYS A 72 17.23 4.49 4.58
N ALA A 73 16.17 4.11 3.87
CA ALA A 73 15.69 2.74 3.77
C ALA A 73 16.21 2.10 2.47
N ASP A 74 16.70 0.86 2.58
CA ASP A 74 17.04 0.05 1.41
C ASP A 74 15.75 -0.42 0.73
N TRP A 75 15.56 -0.04 -0.53
CA TRP A 75 14.38 -0.41 -1.32
C TRP A 75 14.71 -1.44 -2.41
N ARG A 76 15.99 -1.73 -2.65
CA ARG A 76 16.45 -2.67 -3.69
C ARG A 76 16.81 -4.03 -3.13
N PHE A 77 17.29 -4.07 -1.89
CA PHE A 77 17.70 -5.28 -1.20
C PHE A 77 18.74 -6.10 -2.00
N GLU A 78 19.70 -5.45 -2.67
CA GLU A 78 20.59 -6.06 -3.70
C GLU A 78 21.32 -7.35 -3.24
N ASN A 79 21.54 -7.54 -1.93
CA ASN A 79 22.20 -8.71 -1.35
C ASN A 79 21.24 -9.67 -0.61
N ASN A 80 19.92 -9.53 -0.77
CA ASN A 80 18.93 -10.37 -0.10
C ASN A 80 18.29 -11.36 -1.09
N PRO A 81 18.20 -12.66 -0.78
CA PRO A 81 17.60 -13.65 -1.68
C PRO A 81 16.11 -13.42 -1.96
N LEU A 82 15.42 -12.60 -1.15
CA LEU A 82 14.02 -12.23 -1.34
C LEU A 82 13.83 -10.93 -2.12
N ALA A 83 14.89 -10.28 -2.62
CA ALA A 83 14.80 -8.98 -3.32
C ALA A 83 13.77 -9.01 -4.46
N ASN A 84 13.85 -10.03 -5.33
CA ASN A 84 12.95 -10.19 -6.46
C ASN A 84 11.49 -10.44 -6.04
N LEU A 85 11.26 -11.02 -4.86
CA LEU A 85 9.91 -11.34 -4.40
C LEU A 85 9.08 -10.07 -4.19
N ALA A 86 9.68 -8.95 -3.74
CA ALA A 86 8.98 -7.67 -3.64
C ALA A 86 8.37 -7.24 -4.98
N THR A 87 9.11 -7.42 -6.07
CA THR A 87 8.63 -7.10 -7.42
C THR A 87 7.46 -8.00 -7.81
N HIS A 88 7.56 -9.32 -7.56
CA HIS A 88 6.49 -10.26 -7.87
C HIS A 88 5.21 -9.95 -7.08
N LEU A 89 5.34 -9.57 -5.81
CA LEU A 89 4.20 -9.13 -5.00
C LEU A 89 3.53 -7.92 -5.64
N ASN A 90 4.27 -6.86 -5.96
CA ASN A 90 3.70 -5.68 -6.61
C ASN A 90 3.02 -5.99 -7.96
N VAL A 91 3.62 -6.86 -8.78
CA VAL A 91 3.02 -7.30 -10.07
C VAL A 91 1.73 -8.08 -9.84
N ALA A 92 1.65 -8.90 -8.78
CA ALA A 92 0.44 -9.66 -8.48
C ALA A 92 -0.78 -8.75 -8.23
N GLN A 93 -0.60 -7.50 -7.78
CA GLN A 93 -1.70 -6.54 -7.63
C GLN A 93 -2.38 -6.22 -8.98
N ILE A 94 -1.64 -6.28 -10.09
CA ILE A 94 -2.16 -6.00 -11.44
C ILE A 94 -3.22 -7.05 -11.85
N MET A 95 -3.17 -8.26 -11.28
CA MET A 95 -4.14 -9.31 -11.57
C MET A 95 -5.57 -8.95 -11.14
N TYR A 96 -5.74 -7.95 -10.26
CA TYR A 96 -7.04 -7.42 -9.85
C TYR A 96 -7.52 -6.26 -10.74
N PHE A 97 -6.72 -5.78 -11.70
CA PHE A 97 -7.14 -4.66 -12.55
C PHE A 97 -8.31 -4.98 -13.48
N PRO A 98 -8.54 -6.23 -13.96
CA PRO A 98 -9.75 -6.54 -14.73
C PRO A 98 -11.06 -6.21 -13.99
N ILE A 99 -11.16 -6.51 -12.68
CA ILE A 99 -12.35 -6.15 -11.89
C ILE A 99 -12.44 -4.64 -11.66
N LEU A 100 -11.30 -3.96 -11.52
CA LEU A 100 -11.26 -2.49 -11.44
C LEU A 100 -11.73 -1.82 -12.73
N PHE A 101 -11.28 -2.30 -13.90
CA PHE A 101 -11.73 -1.78 -15.20
C PHE A 101 -13.20 -2.05 -15.45
N TRP A 102 -13.69 -3.24 -15.05
CA TRP A 102 -15.12 -3.53 -15.06
C TRP A 102 -15.90 -2.53 -14.18
N ALA A 103 -15.43 -2.25 -12.95
CA ALA A 103 -16.06 -1.27 -12.08
C ALA A 103 -16.04 0.14 -12.68
N ILE A 104 -14.93 0.56 -13.29
CA ILE A 104 -14.88 1.87 -13.97
C ILE A 104 -15.90 1.96 -15.12
N ALA A 105 -16.13 0.87 -15.85
CA ALA A 105 -17.05 0.85 -16.99
C ALA A 105 -18.53 0.74 -16.58
N TYR A 106 -18.85 -0.02 -15.53
CA TYR A 106 -20.23 -0.40 -15.20
C TYR A 106 -20.70 0.05 -13.82
N SER A 107 -19.78 0.45 -12.93
CA SER A 107 -20.03 0.85 -11.54
C SER A 107 -19.09 1.99 -11.11
N PRO A 108 -19.09 3.14 -11.82
CA PRO A 108 -18.02 4.13 -11.71
C PRO A 108 -17.92 4.80 -10.33
N ASN A 109 -19.01 4.88 -9.57
CA ASN A 109 -18.99 5.43 -8.22
C ASN A 109 -18.26 4.48 -7.24
N GLU A 110 -18.40 3.17 -7.43
CA GLU A 110 -17.81 2.11 -6.61
C GLU A 110 -16.34 1.83 -7.01
N ALA A 111 -15.88 2.28 -8.18
CA ALA A 111 -14.52 1.99 -8.66
C ALA A 111 -13.42 2.42 -7.66
N VAL A 112 -13.57 3.56 -6.98
CA VAL A 112 -12.63 4.04 -5.95
C VAL A 112 -12.63 3.14 -4.71
N LEU A 113 -13.78 2.57 -4.35
CA LEU A 113 -13.93 1.60 -3.27
C LEU A 113 -13.21 0.30 -3.62
N PHE A 114 -13.47 -0.26 -4.82
CA PHE A 114 -12.78 -1.46 -5.28
C PHE A 114 -11.28 -1.25 -5.30
N PHE A 115 -10.82 -0.10 -5.78
CA PHE A 115 -9.39 0.22 -5.79
C PHE A 115 -8.79 0.27 -4.37
N ALA A 116 -9.47 0.91 -3.42
CA ALA A 116 -9.03 0.96 -2.02
C ALA A 116 -8.94 -0.45 -1.39
N ILE A 117 -9.92 -1.32 -1.66
CA ILE A 117 -9.93 -2.71 -1.17
C ILE A 117 -8.79 -3.53 -1.78
N ILE A 118 -8.55 -3.40 -3.09
CA ILE A 118 -7.45 -4.10 -3.78
C ILE A 118 -6.11 -3.71 -3.13
N VAL A 119 -5.85 -2.41 -2.97
CA VAL A 119 -4.61 -1.91 -2.34
C VAL A 119 -4.51 -2.35 -0.88
N GLY A 120 -5.58 -2.23 -0.10
CA GLY A 120 -5.61 -2.64 1.29
C GLY A 120 -5.32 -4.14 1.48
N ALA A 121 -6.02 -5.00 0.72
CA ALA A 121 -5.83 -6.45 0.76
C ALA A 121 -4.42 -6.85 0.30
N HIS A 122 -3.86 -6.14 -0.68
CA HIS A 122 -2.51 -6.39 -1.18
C HIS A 122 -1.42 -6.23 -0.11
N PHE A 123 -1.69 -5.54 1.00
CA PHE A 123 -0.75 -5.45 2.12
C PHE A 123 -0.55 -6.78 2.87
N PHE A 124 -1.48 -7.73 2.79
CA PHE A 124 -1.40 -8.98 3.56
C PHE A 124 -0.09 -9.78 3.34
N PRO A 125 0.36 -10.06 2.09
CA PRO A 125 1.64 -10.75 1.87
C PRO A 125 2.85 -10.01 2.43
N TYR A 126 2.78 -8.69 2.61
CA TYR A 126 3.88 -7.92 3.20
C TYR A 126 4.07 -8.18 4.70
N GLY A 127 3.05 -8.70 5.39
CA GLY A 127 3.21 -9.20 6.77
C GLY A 127 4.17 -10.37 6.82
N TRP A 128 4.12 -11.23 5.80
CA TRP A 128 5.12 -12.27 5.62
C TRP A 128 6.45 -11.62 5.21
N PHE A 129 6.48 -10.87 4.11
CA PHE A 129 7.72 -10.33 3.55
C PHE A 129 8.59 -9.56 4.57
N TYR A 130 7.99 -8.65 5.34
CA TYR A 130 8.67 -7.84 6.35
C TYR A 130 8.63 -8.43 7.77
N HIS A 131 8.15 -9.67 7.93
CA HIS A 131 8.00 -10.32 9.24
C HIS A 131 7.36 -9.38 10.28
N THR A 132 6.19 -8.85 9.96
CA THR A 132 5.50 -7.85 10.79
C THR A 132 4.01 -8.13 10.90
N LYS A 133 3.46 -8.02 12.11
CA LYS A 133 2.03 -8.22 12.36
C LYS A 133 1.17 -7.08 11.82
N ALA A 134 1.75 -5.88 11.67
CA ALA A 134 1.02 -4.68 11.27
C ALA A 134 0.30 -4.88 9.94
N PHE A 135 0.97 -5.43 8.93
CA PHE A 135 0.37 -5.70 7.63
C PHE A 135 -0.72 -6.79 7.66
N TYR A 136 -0.51 -7.87 8.39
CA TYR A 136 -1.52 -8.93 8.53
C TYR A 136 -2.81 -8.43 9.18
N PHE A 137 -2.70 -7.50 10.13
CA PHE A 137 -3.85 -6.91 10.79
C PHE A 137 -4.50 -5.80 9.95
N MET A 138 -3.69 -4.87 9.43
CA MET A 138 -4.20 -3.71 8.70
C MET A 138 -4.82 -4.07 7.36
N ALA A 139 -4.36 -5.13 6.66
CA ALA A 139 -4.93 -5.52 5.37
C ALA A 139 -6.45 -5.85 5.44
N PRO A 140 -6.92 -6.80 6.27
CA PRO A 140 -8.35 -7.06 6.41
C PRO A 140 -9.11 -5.89 7.05
N VAL A 141 -8.49 -5.14 7.98
CA VAL A 141 -9.11 -3.96 8.61
C VAL A 141 -9.39 -2.87 7.57
N ILE A 142 -8.43 -2.55 6.69
CA ILE A 142 -8.63 -1.57 5.63
C ILE A 142 -9.78 -2.03 4.72
N SER A 143 -9.75 -3.28 4.25
CA SER A 143 -10.80 -3.79 3.36
C SER A 143 -12.19 -3.75 3.99
N ALA A 144 -12.33 -4.18 5.25
CA ALA A 144 -13.62 -4.16 5.96
C ALA A 144 -14.10 -2.73 6.27
N LEU A 145 -13.19 -1.85 6.71
CA LEU A 145 -13.53 -0.45 7.00
C LEU A 145 -13.94 0.30 5.73
N MET A 146 -13.33 0.03 4.57
CA MET A 146 -13.74 0.67 3.32
C MET A 146 -15.19 0.34 2.94
N ILE A 147 -15.62 -0.92 3.12
CA ILE A 147 -17.02 -1.32 2.94
C ILE A 147 -17.95 -0.64 3.96
N LEU A 148 -17.53 -0.58 5.23
CA LEU A 148 -18.31 0.08 6.27
C LEU A 148 -18.50 1.56 5.96
N ILE A 149 -17.42 2.26 5.61
CA ILE A 149 -17.44 3.69 5.27
C ILE A 149 -18.33 3.92 4.05
N TRP A 150 -18.18 3.09 3.00
CA TRP A 150 -19.02 3.16 1.80
C TRP A 150 -20.52 3.15 2.11
N SER A 151 -20.93 2.38 3.12
CA SER A 151 -22.35 2.26 3.53
C SER A 151 -22.97 3.58 4.02
N PHE A 152 -22.13 4.60 4.29
CA PHE A 152 -22.56 5.94 4.72
C PHE A 152 -22.19 7.04 3.72
N VAL A 153 -21.50 6.72 2.61
CA VAL A 153 -21.02 7.70 1.63
C VAL A 153 -22.07 7.94 0.56
N GLN A 154 -22.37 9.21 0.31
CA GLN A 154 -23.19 9.65 -0.82
C GLN A 154 -22.32 9.92 -2.07
N PRO A 155 -22.89 9.91 -3.29
CA PRO A 155 -22.15 10.15 -4.54
C PRO A 155 -21.36 11.47 -4.56
N GLU A 156 -21.83 12.51 -3.87
CA GLU A 156 -21.14 13.82 -3.76
C GLU A 156 -19.94 13.77 -2.82
N GLN A 157 -19.85 12.72 -1.99
CA GLN A 157 -18.89 12.55 -0.91
C GLN A 157 -17.88 11.44 -1.17
N LEU A 158 -17.74 10.97 -2.42
CA LEU A 158 -16.82 9.89 -2.79
C LEU A 158 -15.36 10.14 -2.37
N TRP A 159 -14.96 11.38 -2.14
CA TRP A 159 -13.64 11.77 -1.61
C TRP A 159 -13.37 11.27 -0.19
N LEU A 160 -14.40 10.87 0.57
CA LEU A 160 -14.24 10.27 1.90
C LEU A 160 -13.54 8.91 1.84
N ILE A 161 -13.70 8.14 0.76
CA ILE A 161 -13.02 6.85 0.57
C ILE A 161 -11.50 7.03 0.48
N PRO A 162 -10.95 7.79 -0.49
CA PRO A 162 -9.50 8.00 -0.56
C PRO A 162 -8.95 8.75 0.67
N LEU A 163 -9.72 9.68 1.28
CA LEU A 163 -9.29 10.33 2.52
C LEU A 163 -9.11 9.32 3.66
N SER A 164 -10.07 8.42 3.83
CA SER A 164 -10.00 7.36 4.83
C SER A 164 -8.79 6.45 4.59
N MET A 165 -8.46 6.19 3.32
CA MET A 165 -7.27 5.44 2.95
C MET A 165 -5.99 6.17 3.37
N VAL A 166 -5.89 7.50 3.17
CA VAL A 166 -4.76 8.31 3.67
C VAL A 166 -4.59 8.13 5.18
N LEU A 167 -5.67 8.27 5.95
CA LEU A 167 -5.61 8.14 7.41
C LEU A 167 -5.14 6.75 7.85
N LEU A 168 -5.67 5.69 7.24
CA LEU A 168 -5.28 4.31 7.54
C LEU A 168 -3.83 4.01 7.14
N LEU A 169 -3.36 4.57 6.02
CA LEU A 169 -1.95 4.44 5.60
C LEU A 169 -1.00 5.15 6.56
N LEU A 170 -1.37 6.33 7.08
CA LEU A 170 -0.56 7.03 8.08
C LEU A 170 -0.52 6.26 9.41
N LEU A 171 -1.64 5.68 9.84
CA LEU A 171 -1.69 4.79 11.00
C LEU A 171 -0.81 3.55 10.81
N LEU A 172 -0.88 2.92 9.63
CA LEU A 172 -0.02 1.80 9.27
C LEU A 172 1.47 2.21 9.27
N ALA A 173 1.82 3.35 8.68
CA ALA A 173 3.20 3.86 8.67
C ALA A 173 3.75 4.08 10.09
N LEU A 174 2.94 4.64 10.99
CA LEU A 174 3.30 4.83 12.40
C LEU A 174 3.53 3.49 13.10
N TRP A 175 2.66 2.50 12.87
CA TRP A 175 2.83 1.17 13.45
C TRP A 175 4.10 0.49 12.90
N LEU A 176 4.34 0.54 11.59
CA LEU A 176 5.54 -0.02 10.97
C LEU A 176 6.82 0.65 11.49
N TYR A 177 6.78 1.96 11.77
CA TYR A 177 7.90 2.68 12.38
C TYR A 177 8.20 2.17 13.79
N ASN A 178 7.16 2.03 14.62
CA ASN A 178 7.31 1.51 15.98
C ASN A 178 7.81 0.04 15.99
N ASP A 179 7.30 -0.79 15.08
CA ASP A 179 7.75 -2.17 14.89
C ASP A 179 9.23 -2.24 14.45
N TYR A 180 9.62 -1.39 13.49
CA TYR A 180 11.02 -1.26 13.06
C TYR A 180 11.94 -0.87 14.22
N LYS A 181 11.56 0.15 15.01
CA LYS A 181 12.35 0.60 16.17
C LYS A 181 12.52 -0.49 17.21
N ARG A 182 11.53 -1.36 17.41
CA ARG A 182 11.63 -2.53 18.29
C ARG A 182 12.61 -3.56 17.71
N LYS A 183 12.52 -3.88 16.42
CA LYS A 183 13.38 -4.87 15.76
C LYS A 183 14.86 -4.51 15.76
N VAL A 184 15.19 -3.22 15.73
CA VAL A 184 16.58 -2.71 15.78
C VAL A 184 17.19 -2.85 17.19
N LYS A 185 16.38 -2.86 18.26
CA LYS A 185 16.85 -2.96 19.64
C LYS A 185 17.07 -4.41 20.12
N LEU A 186 16.53 -5.36 19.38
CA LEU A 186 16.62 -6.81 19.63
C LEU A 186 17.83 -7.39 18.90
#